data_AF-A0A948XP93-F1
#
_entry.id   AF-A0A948XP93-F1
#
_cell.length_a   1.000
_cell.length_b   1.000
_cell.length_c   1.000
_cell.angle_alpha   90.00
_cell.angle_beta   90.00
_cell.angle_gamma   90.00
#
_symmetry.space_group_name_H-M   'P 1'
#
loop_
_entity.id
_entity.type
_entity.pdbx_description
1 polymer ?
#
loop_
_entity_poly.entity_id
_entity_poly.type
_entity_poly.pdbx_seq_one_letter_code
_entity_poly.pdbx_strand_id
1 'polypeptide(L)'
;MTLAEDICPVPTIAPMTGKADMDAAIESARAAVGLPVGSRVVAAMSGGVDSTVVAALLHKAGYDVVGVTLQLYDHGAALKKKGACCAGQDIHDARLAAETLGIPHYVLDYESRFRDAVIDQFADSYLAGQTPVPCIRCNQTVKFRDLLDVARDLGAEAMATGHYVRRSVVDGRAQMRKAVDHSRDQSYFLFATTAQQLDYLRFPLADLEKPQVRGVAAELGLRIAAKPDSQDICFVPNGDYRTLIDKLRPQGREAGEIVHMDGRVLGGHSGITDYTIGQRRGLNVAVGEPLFVTRLDPVKRHVIVGPREALLTAGLTLDETNWLGDEASIEAAAEAGAPVLARVRSTRPPSPARLSMVDGAVAVTFASGEEGVAPGQACALYDPADPDRLLGGGFIKTTSAVV
;
A
#
# COMPACT_ATOMS: atom_id res chain seq x y z
N MET A 1 -3.36 -31.62 23.66
CA MET A 1 -3.37 -30.52 22.69
C MET A 1 -2.19 -30.74 21.76
N THR A 2 -2.47 -31.22 20.56
CA THR A 2 -1.46 -31.40 19.51
C THR A 2 -0.94 -30.04 19.11
N LEU A 3 0.39 -29.88 19.17
CA LEU A 3 1.12 -28.78 18.55
C LEU A 3 0.86 -28.86 17.04
N ALA A 4 -0.16 -28.15 16.57
CA ALA A 4 -0.27 -27.84 15.15
C ALA A 4 0.87 -26.87 14.87
N GLU A 5 1.93 -27.38 14.22
CA GLU A 5 2.92 -26.54 13.57
C GLU A 5 2.16 -25.56 12.68
N ASP A 6 2.32 -24.26 12.92
CA ASP A 6 1.93 -23.21 11.99
C ASP A 6 2.81 -23.35 10.73
N ILE A 7 2.49 -24.34 9.90
CA ILE A 7 3.08 -24.50 8.58
C ILE A 7 2.57 -23.31 7.78
N CYS A 8 3.44 -22.33 7.55
CA CYS A 8 3.19 -21.26 6.60
C CYS A 8 2.72 -21.91 5.28
N PRO A 9 1.50 -21.61 4.80
CA PRO A 9 0.91 -22.36 3.70
C PRO A 9 1.82 -22.26 2.48
N VAL A 10 2.15 -23.41 1.88
CA VAL A 10 2.94 -23.46 0.64
C VAL A 10 2.19 -22.66 -0.42
N PRO A 11 2.79 -21.62 -1.01
CA PRO A 11 2.11 -20.81 -2.01
C PRO A 11 1.69 -21.64 -3.22
N THR A 12 0.50 -21.40 -3.75
CA THR A 12 0.05 -22.03 -5.00
C THR A 12 0.93 -21.55 -6.16
N ILE A 13 1.47 -22.50 -6.93
CA ILE A 13 2.27 -22.25 -8.13
C ILE A 13 1.50 -22.87 -9.30
N ALA A 14 1.12 -22.06 -10.28
CA ALA A 14 0.56 -22.59 -11.52
C ALA A 14 1.70 -23.10 -12.38
N PRO A 15 1.72 -24.38 -12.80
CA PRO A 15 2.72 -24.86 -13.73
C PRO A 15 2.55 -24.13 -15.06
N MET A 16 3.65 -23.65 -15.64
CA MET A 16 3.66 -23.21 -17.03
C MET A 16 3.54 -24.46 -17.90
N THR A 17 2.46 -24.59 -18.64
CA THR A 17 2.10 -25.82 -19.38
C THR A 17 2.86 -25.98 -20.70
N GLY A 18 3.78 -25.07 -20.99
CA GLY A 18 4.75 -25.16 -22.08
C GLY A 18 5.28 -23.79 -22.49
N LYS A 19 6.11 -23.78 -23.55
CA LYS A 19 6.73 -22.58 -24.13
C LYS A 19 5.72 -21.46 -24.46
N ALA A 20 4.49 -21.83 -24.83
CA ALA A 20 3.43 -20.88 -25.17
C ALA A 20 3.02 -19.97 -24.00
N ASP A 21 3.03 -20.48 -22.75
CA ASP A 21 2.63 -19.69 -21.58
C ASP A 21 3.72 -18.66 -21.22
N MET A 22 4.98 -19.05 -21.31
CA MET A 22 6.12 -18.15 -21.12
C MET A 22 6.18 -17.09 -22.23
N ASP A 23 5.99 -17.50 -23.50
CA ASP A 23 5.96 -16.57 -24.64
C ASP A 23 4.81 -15.55 -24.46
N ALA A 24 3.63 -15.98 -23.99
CA ALA A 24 2.52 -15.09 -23.68
C ALA A 24 2.83 -14.12 -22.53
N ALA A 25 3.50 -14.58 -21.47
CA ALA A 25 3.93 -13.71 -20.36
C ALA A 25 4.96 -12.67 -20.82
N ILE A 26 5.88 -13.05 -21.72
CA ILE A 26 6.87 -12.14 -22.32
C ILE A 26 6.18 -11.10 -23.22
N GLU A 27 5.23 -11.51 -24.07
CA GLU A 27 4.46 -10.59 -24.90
C GLU A 27 3.61 -9.63 -24.08
N SER A 28 2.99 -10.13 -23.00
CA SER A 28 2.29 -9.29 -22.02
C SER A 28 3.23 -8.24 -21.42
N ALA A 29 4.45 -8.62 -21.02
CA ALA A 29 5.44 -7.68 -20.49
C ALA A 29 5.87 -6.62 -21.54
N ARG A 30 6.04 -7.01 -22.81
CA ARG A 30 6.30 -6.08 -23.92
C ARG A 30 5.15 -5.08 -24.10
N ALA A 31 3.91 -5.57 -24.14
CA ALA A 31 2.73 -4.73 -24.26
C ALA A 31 2.59 -3.76 -23.08
N ALA A 32 2.84 -4.24 -21.85
CA ALA A 32 2.79 -3.44 -20.64
C ALA A 32 3.84 -2.32 -20.62
N VAL A 33 5.05 -2.56 -21.18
CA VAL A 33 6.10 -1.54 -21.32
C VAL A 33 5.81 -0.58 -22.48
N GLY A 34 5.39 -1.08 -23.63
CA GLY A 34 5.01 -0.24 -24.78
C GLY A 34 6.16 0.62 -25.34
N LEU A 35 7.41 0.20 -25.15
CA LEU A 35 8.61 0.83 -25.70
C LEU A 35 9.32 -0.12 -26.68
N PRO A 36 10.14 0.40 -27.60
CA PRO A 36 10.96 -0.41 -28.49
C PRO A 36 11.84 -1.41 -27.72
N VAL A 37 12.04 -2.60 -28.31
CA VAL A 37 13.00 -3.57 -27.79
C VAL A 37 14.40 -2.93 -27.76
N GLY A 38 15.15 -3.16 -26.68
CA GLY A 38 16.44 -2.52 -26.42
C GLY A 38 16.34 -1.19 -25.65
N SER A 39 15.15 -0.60 -25.49
CA SER A 39 14.95 0.53 -24.57
C SER A 39 15.39 0.17 -23.16
N ARG A 40 15.98 1.14 -22.46
CA ARG A 40 16.44 0.95 -21.09
C ARG A 40 15.28 1.07 -20.11
N VAL A 41 15.13 0.04 -19.26
CA VAL A 41 14.09 -0.02 -18.23
C VAL A 41 14.72 -0.32 -16.88
N VAL A 42 14.46 0.54 -15.90
CA VAL A 42 14.87 0.29 -14.52
C VAL A 42 13.81 -0.56 -13.83
N ALA A 43 14.19 -1.74 -13.33
CA ALA A 43 13.33 -2.62 -12.56
C ALA A 43 13.55 -2.39 -11.06
N ALA A 44 12.51 -1.94 -10.35
CA ALA A 44 12.53 -1.82 -8.90
C ALA A 44 12.46 -3.22 -8.26
N MET A 45 13.58 -3.71 -7.74
CA MET A 45 13.75 -5.06 -7.21
C MET A 45 13.73 -5.04 -5.67
N SER A 46 12.63 -5.48 -5.06
CA SER A 46 12.50 -5.51 -3.60
C SER A 46 13.01 -6.80 -2.94
N GLY A 47 13.55 -7.74 -3.72
CA GLY A 47 13.92 -9.08 -3.24
C GLY A 47 12.75 -10.06 -3.12
N GLY A 48 11.54 -9.61 -3.47
CA GLY A 48 10.34 -10.45 -3.56
C GLY A 48 10.22 -11.15 -4.91
N VAL A 49 9.34 -12.16 -4.98
CA VAL A 49 9.05 -12.91 -6.22
C VAL A 49 8.57 -11.99 -7.34
N ASP A 50 7.66 -11.05 -7.03
CA ASP A 50 6.99 -10.22 -8.04
C ASP A 50 7.96 -9.31 -8.77
N SER A 51 8.74 -8.54 -8.02
CA SER A 51 9.73 -7.63 -8.59
C SER A 51 10.84 -8.36 -9.36
N THR A 52 11.17 -9.58 -8.92
CA THR A 52 12.18 -10.42 -9.57
C THR A 52 11.65 -10.97 -10.90
N VAL A 53 10.39 -11.41 -10.93
CA VAL A 53 9.73 -11.86 -12.15
C VAL A 53 9.58 -10.72 -13.15
N VAL A 54 9.27 -9.50 -12.70
CA VAL A 54 9.28 -8.32 -13.56
C VAL A 54 10.62 -8.14 -14.25
N ALA A 55 11.72 -8.08 -13.48
CA ALA A 55 13.07 -7.92 -14.07
C ALA A 55 13.38 -9.04 -15.07
N ALA A 56 13.00 -10.28 -14.76
CA ALA A 56 13.23 -11.43 -15.61
C ALA A 56 12.43 -11.40 -16.92
N LEU A 57 11.13 -11.09 -16.85
CA LEU A 57 10.26 -10.97 -18.02
C LEU A 57 10.74 -9.86 -18.95
N LEU A 58 11.14 -8.72 -18.39
CA LEU A 58 11.67 -7.60 -19.17
C LEU A 58 12.99 -7.94 -19.88
N HIS A 59 13.89 -8.65 -19.19
CA HIS A 59 15.12 -9.12 -19.80
C HIS A 59 14.85 -10.10 -20.95
N LYS A 60 13.94 -11.07 -20.74
CA LYS A 60 13.50 -12.02 -21.78
C LYS A 60 12.77 -11.33 -22.94
N ALA A 61 12.05 -10.25 -22.67
CA ALA A 61 11.43 -9.40 -23.67
C ALA A 61 12.43 -8.62 -24.53
N GLY A 62 13.71 -8.57 -24.15
CA GLY A 62 14.80 -7.94 -24.90
C GLY A 62 15.04 -6.46 -24.55
N TYR A 63 14.57 -6.01 -23.39
CA TYR A 63 14.89 -4.68 -22.87
C TYR A 63 16.30 -4.62 -22.24
N ASP A 64 16.91 -3.44 -22.24
CA ASP A 64 18.13 -3.17 -21.46
C ASP A 64 17.72 -2.92 -20.00
N VAL A 65 17.69 -4.01 -19.21
CA VAL A 65 17.17 -3.96 -17.84
C VAL A 65 18.29 -3.64 -16.85
N VAL A 66 18.05 -2.64 -16.01
CA VAL A 66 18.88 -2.36 -14.83
C VAL A 66 18.05 -2.59 -13.57
N GLY A 67 18.48 -3.52 -12.73
CA GLY A 67 17.86 -3.75 -11.43
C GLY A 67 18.30 -2.72 -10.40
N VAL A 68 17.36 -2.18 -9.61
CA VAL A 68 17.69 -1.30 -8.49
C VAL A 68 16.94 -1.75 -7.24
N THR A 69 17.67 -1.93 -6.14
CA THR A 69 17.13 -2.22 -4.82
C THR A 69 17.37 -1.05 -3.87
N LEU A 70 16.35 -0.69 -3.10
CA LEU A 70 16.47 0.32 -2.05
C LEU A 70 16.71 -0.37 -0.70
N GLN A 71 17.81 0.01 -0.04
CA GLN A 71 18.04 -0.32 1.36
C GLN A 71 17.32 0.71 2.22
N LEU A 72 16.21 0.30 2.83
CA LEU A 72 15.28 1.21 3.52
C LEU A 72 15.47 1.26 5.04
N TYR A 73 16.09 0.26 5.65
CA TYR A 73 16.34 0.21 7.09
C TYR A 73 17.37 -0.86 7.41
N ASP A 74 18.27 -0.57 8.36
CA ASP A 74 19.20 -1.55 8.87
C ASP A 74 18.60 -2.29 10.09
N HIS A 75 18.66 -3.62 10.07
CA HIS A 75 18.48 -4.43 11.28
C HIS A 75 19.86 -4.73 11.90
N GLY A 76 20.77 -3.76 11.87
CA GLY A 76 22.19 -3.87 12.27
C GLY A 76 22.41 -4.23 13.74
N ALA A 77 21.39 -4.18 14.59
CA ALA A 77 21.44 -4.71 15.95
C ALA A 77 21.07 -6.21 16.07
N ALA A 78 20.55 -6.82 15.00
CA ALA A 78 20.10 -8.21 14.94
C ALA A 78 21.14 -9.17 14.34
N LEU A 79 22.39 -8.74 14.17
CA LEU A 79 23.54 -9.60 13.87
C LEU A 79 23.80 -10.69 14.94
N LYS A 80 23.01 -10.74 16.03
CA LYS A 80 23.11 -11.74 17.12
C LYS A 80 22.01 -12.80 17.17
N LYS A 81 20.99 -12.78 16.31
CA LYS A 81 19.96 -13.83 16.28
C LYS A 81 19.82 -14.46 14.89
N LYS A 82 20.03 -15.77 14.80
CA LYS A 82 19.61 -16.58 13.64
C LYS A 82 18.11 -16.34 13.40
N GLY A 83 17.75 -15.78 12.25
CA GLY A 83 16.36 -15.62 11.79
C GLY A 83 15.78 -14.20 11.73
N ALA A 84 16.56 -13.14 12.01
CA ALA A 84 16.04 -11.76 12.07
C ALA A 84 16.48 -10.82 10.92
N CYS A 85 17.07 -11.34 9.84
CA CYS A 85 17.68 -10.54 8.76
C CYS A 85 16.79 -10.43 7.52
N CYS A 86 15.53 -9.99 7.63
CA CYS A 86 14.66 -9.91 6.44
C CYS A 86 15.16 -8.86 5.43
N ALA A 87 15.56 -7.67 5.88
CA ALA A 87 16.02 -6.60 4.99
C ALA A 87 17.33 -6.93 4.25
N GLY A 88 18.31 -7.54 4.95
CA GLY A 88 19.56 -7.98 4.31
C GLY A 88 19.36 -9.19 3.39
N GLN A 89 18.45 -10.10 3.74
CA GLN A 89 18.11 -11.25 2.90
C GLN A 89 17.42 -10.81 1.61
N ASP A 90 16.50 -9.84 1.66
CA ASP A 90 15.81 -9.30 0.47
C ASP A 90 16.79 -8.67 -0.53
N ILE A 91 17.75 -7.88 -0.04
CA ILE A 91 18.80 -7.29 -0.88
C ILE A 91 19.67 -8.38 -1.51
N HIS A 92 20.06 -9.38 -0.72
CA HIS A 92 20.84 -10.52 -1.22
C HIS A 92 20.07 -11.33 -2.26
N ASP A 93 18.78 -11.57 -2.04
CA ASP A 93 17.91 -12.30 -2.98
C ASP A 93 17.76 -11.56 -4.31
N ALA A 94 17.57 -10.23 -4.26
CA ALA A 94 17.51 -9.39 -5.45
C ALA A 94 18.83 -9.44 -6.24
N ARG A 95 19.96 -9.36 -5.54
CA ARG A 95 21.29 -9.47 -6.16
C ARG A 95 21.50 -10.82 -6.83
N LEU A 96 21.22 -11.92 -6.14
CA LEU A 96 21.38 -13.26 -6.69
C LEU A 96 20.47 -13.49 -7.91
N ALA A 97 19.25 -12.95 -7.87
CA ALA A 97 18.34 -13.00 -9.01
C ALA A 97 18.89 -12.21 -10.19
N ALA A 98 19.40 -11.00 -9.97
CA ALA A 98 20.01 -10.19 -11.03
C ALA A 98 21.25 -10.87 -11.65
N GLU A 99 22.11 -11.49 -10.83
CA GLU A 99 23.26 -12.29 -11.29
C GLU A 99 22.80 -13.49 -12.14
N THR A 100 21.73 -14.18 -11.74
CA THR A 100 21.14 -15.30 -12.49
C THR A 100 20.58 -14.85 -13.84
N LEU A 101 20.00 -13.65 -13.89
CA LEU A 101 19.44 -13.06 -15.11
C LEU A 101 20.51 -12.42 -16.01
N GLY A 102 21.71 -12.16 -15.49
CA GLY A 102 22.77 -11.47 -16.23
C GLY A 102 22.51 -9.98 -16.43
N ILE A 103 21.80 -9.32 -15.50
CA ILE A 103 21.48 -7.89 -15.56
C ILE A 103 22.31 -7.08 -14.54
N PRO A 104 22.69 -5.82 -14.84
CA PRO A 104 23.27 -4.92 -13.86
C PRO A 104 22.32 -4.69 -12.68
N HIS A 105 22.87 -4.61 -11.47
CA HIS A 105 22.10 -4.38 -10.25
C HIS A 105 22.79 -3.39 -9.32
N TYR A 106 22.04 -2.41 -8.84
CA TYR A 106 22.50 -1.41 -7.88
C TYR A 106 21.70 -1.49 -6.58
N VAL A 107 22.38 -1.30 -5.46
CA VAL A 107 21.75 -1.13 -4.15
C VAL A 107 21.98 0.30 -3.70
N LEU A 108 20.91 1.01 -3.40
CA LEU A 108 20.96 2.40 -2.99
C LEU A 108 20.50 2.54 -1.54
N ASP A 109 21.29 3.25 -0.74
CA ASP A 109 20.96 3.54 0.65
C ASP A 109 19.97 4.71 0.74
N TYR A 110 18.77 4.40 1.23
CA TYR A 110 17.66 5.33 1.44
C TYR A 110 17.14 5.27 2.88
N GLU A 111 17.93 4.74 3.81
CA GLU A 111 17.48 4.47 5.18
C GLU A 111 17.04 5.75 5.91
N SER A 112 17.85 6.80 5.85
CA SER A 112 17.53 8.10 6.48
C SER A 112 16.22 8.68 5.93
N ARG A 113 16.09 8.74 4.60
CA ARG A 113 14.89 9.25 3.94
C ARG A 113 13.65 8.42 4.26
N PHE A 114 13.78 7.10 4.28
CA PHE A 114 12.68 6.20 4.63
C PHE A 114 12.25 6.37 6.08
N ARG A 115 13.22 6.48 7.00
CA ARG A 115 12.94 6.75 8.41
C ARG A 115 12.15 8.04 8.58
N ASP A 116 12.65 9.14 8.02
CA ASP A 116 12.06 10.47 8.20
C ASP A 116 10.69 10.57 7.50
N ALA A 117 10.57 10.08 6.26
CA ALA A 117 9.38 10.25 5.45
C ALA A 117 8.28 9.20 5.68
N VAL A 118 8.60 8.05 6.30
CA VAL A 118 7.65 6.94 6.47
C VAL A 118 7.55 6.51 7.92
N ILE A 119 8.67 6.17 8.57
CA ILE A 119 8.64 5.59 9.92
C ILE A 119 8.24 6.64 10.98
N ASP A 120 8.85 7.82 10.94
CA ASP A 120 8.55 8.89 11.89
C ASP A 120 7.12 9.41 11.70
N GLN A 121 6.68 9.64 10.46
CA GLN A 121 5.29 10.01 10.17
C GLN A 121 4.28 8.95 10.63
N PHE A 122 4.62 7.66 10.47
CA PHE A 122 3.79 6.57 10.96
C PHE A 122 3.63 6.64 12.48
N ALA A 123 4.71 6.86 13.23
CA ALA A 123 4.66 6.99 14.68
C ALA A 123 3.90 8.26 15.12
N ASP A 124 4.11 9.39 14.45
CA ASP A 124 3.42 10.65 14.73
C ASP A 124 1.91 10.56 14.47
N SER A 125 1.50 9.84 13.43
CA SER A 125 0.08 9.62 13.12
C SER A 125 -0.63 8.86 14.25
N TYR A 126 0.01 7.83 14.81
CA TYR A 126 -0.57 7.11 15.96
C TYR A 126 -0.66 7.97 17.21
N LEU A 127 0.33 8.84 17.47
CA LEU A 127 0.24 9.82 18.56
C LEU A 127 -0.92 10.80 18.37
N ALA A 128 -1.22 11.16 17.13
CA ALA A 128 -2.36 12.00 16.78
C ALA A 128 -3.71 11.25 16.82
N GLY A 129 -3.75 9.99 17.27
CA GLY A 129 -4.96 9.17 17.31
C GLY A 129 -5.46 8.76 15.92
N GLN A 130 -4.60 8.78 14.92
CA GLN A 130 -4.90 8.38 13.55
C GLN A 130 -4.51 6.92 13.31
N THR A 131 -4.97 6.36 12.19
CA THR A 131 -4.62 5.01 11.73
C THR A 131 -3.90 5.11 10.39
N PRO A 132 -2.56 5.23 10.36
CA PRO A 132 -1.81 5.48 9.12
C PRO A 132 -1.73 4.26 8.19
N VAL A 133 -1.55 4.51 6.89
CA VAL A 133 -1.17 3.49 5.88
C VAL A 133 0.23 3.80 5.33
N PRO A 134 1.31 3.27 5.94
CA PRO A 134 2.68 3.67 5.60
C PRO A 134 3.10 3.25 4.18
N CYS A 135 2.48 2.20 3.63
CA CYS A 135 2.78 1.73 2.27
C CYS A 135 2.50 2.80 1.20
N ILE A 136 1.45 3.61 1.39
CA ILE A 136 1.10 4.69 0.45
C ILE A 136 2.15 5.78 0.49
N ARG A 137 2.58 6.18 1.70
CA ARG A 137 3.67 7.15 1.88
C ARG A 137 4.97 6.65 1.26
N CYS A 138 5.34 5.40 1.50
CA CYS A 138 6.51 4.78 0.88
C CYS A 138 6.45 4.82 -0.66
N ASN A 139 5.28 4.54 -1.26
CA ASN A 139 5.10 4.67 -2.71
C ASN A 139 5.23 6.12 -3.18
N GLN A 140 4.57 7.06 -2.50
CA GLN A 140 4.56 8.48 -2.86
C GLN A 140 5.95 9.14 -2.77
N THR A 141 6.73 8.78 -1.74
CA THR A 141 8.03 9.39 -1.46
C THR A 141 9.16 8.50 -1.99
N VAL A 142 9.59 7.52 -1.21
CA VAL A 142 10.84 6.81 -1.46
C VAL A 142 10.83 6.00 -2.75
N LYS A 143 9.73 5.28 -3.07
CA LYS A 143 9.69 4.43 -4.26
C LYS A 143 9.41 5.17 -5.56
N PHE A 144 8.51 6.16 -5.61
CA PHE A 144 8.14 6.80 -6.88
C PHE A 144 8.65 8.22 -7.04
N ARG A 145 9.17 8.87 -6.00
CA ARG A 145 9.90 10.12 -6.21
C ARG A 145 11.37 9.79 -6.44
N ASP A 146 12.02 9.23 -5.43
CA ASP A 146 13.47 9.09 -5.45
C ASP A 146 13.97 8.07 -6.48
N LEU A 147 13.30 6.92 -6.61
CA LEU A 147 13.72 5.90 -7.58
C LEU A 147 13.43 6.31 -9.03
N LEU A 148 12.43 7.16 -9.26
CA LEU A 148 12.17 7.70 -10.60
C LEU A 148 13.29 8.64 -11.06
N ASP A 149 13.80 9.47 -10.16
CA ASP A 149 14.91 10.36 -10.46
C ASP A 149 16.17 9.53 -10.77
N VAL A 150 16.46 8.50 -9.96
CA VAL A 150 17.53 7.53 -10.24
C VAL A 150 17.34 6.85 -11.59
N ALA A 151 16.11 6.44 -11.93
CA ALA A 151 15.85 5.76 -13.19
C ALA A 151 16.17 6.65 -14.39
N ARG A 152 15.80 7.94 -14.30
CA ARG A 152 16.13 8.96 -15.31
C ARG A 152 17.64 9.22 -15.39
N ASP A 153 18.33 9.31 -14.26
CA ASP A 153 19.78 9.51 -14.21
C ASP A 153 20.56 8.34 -14.84
N LEU A 154 20.02 7.12 -14.73
CA LEU A 154 20.55 5.93 -15.41
C LEU A 154 20.21 5.88 -16.91
N GLY A 155 19.50 6.89 -17.43
CA GLY A 155 19.09 6.98 -18.82
C GLY A 155 17.95 6.03 -19.19
N ALA A 156 17.15 5.58 -18.21
CA ALA A 156 16.00 4.74 -18.50
C ALA A 156 14.86 5.56 -19.12
N GLU A 157 14.12 4.91 -20.02
CA GLU A 157 12.92 5.49 -20.65
C GLU A 157 11.66 5.16 -19.84
N ALA A 158 11.74 4.17 -18.95
CA ALA A 158 10.68 3.79 -18.04
C ALA A 158 11.21 3.12 -16.77
N MET A 159 10.38 3.12 -15.72
CA MET A 159 10.59 2.33 -14.51
C MET A 159 9.50 1.29 -14.35
N ALA A 160 9.89 0.03 -14.19
CA ALA A 160 8.99 -1.08 -13.95
C ALA A 160 8.98 -1.51 -12.48
N THR A 161 7.81 -1.89 -11.97
CA THR A 161 7.65 -2.37 -10.60
C THR A 161 6.81 -3.64 -10.54
N GLY A 162 6.98 -4.42 -9.48
CA GLY A 162 6.18 -5.63 -9.21
C GLY A 162 4.76 -5.35 -8.68
N HIS A 163 4.21 -4.16 -8.90
CA HIS A 163 2.85 -3.87 -8.43
C HIS A 163 1.79 -4.49 -9.36
N TYR A 164 0.74 -5.05 -8.75
CA TYR A 164 -0.44 -5.56 -9.43
C TYR A 164 -1.42 -4.41 -9.70
N VAL A 165 -1.10 -3.63 -10.74
CA VAL A 165 -1.91 -2.51 -11.25
C VAL A 165 -1.77 -2.49 -12.76
N ARG A 166 -2.82 -2.13 -13.49
CA ARG A 166 -2.75 -1.96 -14.95
C ARG A 166 -2.57 -0.48 -15.30
N ARG A 167 -1.69 -0.20 -16.25
CA ARG A 167 -1.61 1.10 -16.94
C ARG A 167 -2.20 0.93 -18.33
N SER A 168 -3.19 1.73 -18.69
CA SER A 168 -3.74 1.80 -20.05
C SER A 168 -3.60 3.22 -20.60
N VAL A 169 -3.45 3.36 -21.91
CA VAL A 169 -3.50 4.67 -22.58
C VAL A 169 -4.82 4.76 -23.33
N VAL A 170 -5.64 5.75 -22.97
CA VAL A 170 -6.94 6.03 -23.61
C VAL A 170 -6.91 7.50 -24.02
N ASP A 171 -7.19 7.78 -25.30
CA ASP A 171 -7.15 9.13 -25.88
C ASP A 171 -5.84 9.89 -25.57
N GLY A 172 -4.71 9.18 -25.60
CA GLY A 172 -3.38 9.73 -25.33
C GLY A 172 -3.08 10.01 -23.85
N ARG A 173 -3.99 9.69 -22.92
CA ARG A 173 -3.79 9.86 -21.47
C ARG A 173 -3.61 8.52 -20.77
N ALA A 174 -2.62 8.42 -19.89
CA ALA A 174 -2.43 7.25 -19.06
C ALA A 174 -3.50 7.18 -17.96
N GLN A 175 -4.10 6.01 -17.79
CA GLN A 175 -5.05 5.68 -16.74
C GLN A 175 -4.49 4.58 -15.87
N MET A 176 -4.68 4.72 -14.55
CA MET A 176 -4.40 3.67 -13.59
C MET A 176 -5.65 2.82 -13.40
N ARG A 177 -5.51 1.51 -13.55
CA ARG A 177 -6.62 0.55 -13.48
C ARG A 177 -6.27 -0.62 -12.57
N LYS A 178 -7.28 -1.30 -12.06
CA LYS A 178 -7.08 -2.55 -11.31
C LYS A 178 -6.39 -3.60 -12.20
N ALA A 179 -5.56 -4.42 -11.58
CA ALA A 179 -5.01 -5.62 -12.24
C ALA A 179 -6.11 -6.66 -12.49
N VAL A 180 -5.84 -7.61 -13.39
CA VAL A 180 -6.75 -8.74 -13.68
C VAL A 180 -7.00 -9.59 -12.42
N ASP A 181 -5.98 -9.75 -11.57
CA ASP A 181 -6.10 -10.40 -10.28
C ASP A 181 -6.59 -9.39 -9.23
N HIS A 182 -7.90 -9.24 -9.13
CA HIS A 182 -8.53 -8.34 -8.15
C HIS A 182 -8.19 -8.68 -6.69
N SER A 183 -7.80 -9.92 -6.39
CA SER A 183 -7.39 -10.33 -5.03
C SER A 183 -6.02 -9.77 -4.64
N ARG A 184 -5.21 -9.41 -5.65
CA ARG A 184 -3.88 -8.81 -5.50
C ARG A 184 -3.81 -7.37 -5.94
N ASP A 185 -4.90 -6.79 -6.45
CA ASP A 185 -4.97 -5.39 -6.88
C ASP A 185 -4.36 -4.44 -5.85
N GLN A 186 -3.41 -3.64 -6.30
CA GLN A 186 -2.68 -2.67 -5.48
C GLN A 186 -3.00 -1.22 -5.85
N SER A 187 -4.01 -0.97 -6.71
CA SER A 187 -4.37 0.39 -7.14
C SER A 187 -4.67 1.33 -5.96
N TYR A 188 -5.31 0.81 -4.89
CA TYR A 188 -5.56 1.55 -3.65
C TYR A 188 -4.26 2.12 -3.05
N PHE A 189 -3.17 1.36 -3.06
CA PHE A 189 -1.89 1.79 -2.48
C PHE A 189 -1.12 2.78 -3.35
N LEU A 190 -1.58 2.99 -4.59
CA LEU A 190 -0.94 3.85 -5.58
C LEU A 190 -1.78 5.09 -5.92
N PHE A 191 -2.84 5.41 -5.16
CA PHE A 191 -3.73 6.55 -5.47
C PHE A 191 -3.00 7.89 -5.59
N ALA A 192 -1.88 8.05 -4.86
CA ALA A 192 -1.07 9.27 -4.85
C ALA A 192 -0.11 9.38 -6.06
N THR A 193 -0.15 8.43 -7.00
CA THR A 193 0.67 8.45 -8.21
C THR A 193 0.18 9.56 -9.13
N THR A 194 1.03 10.55 -9.37
CA THR A 194 0.71 11.66 -10.29
C THR A 194 0.68 11.20 -11.75
N ALA A 195 0.02 11.97 -12.63
CA ALA A 195 -0.04 11.66 -14.06
C ALA A 195 1.37 11.52 -14.68
N GLN A 196 2.30 12.41 -14.32
CA GLN A 196 3.68 12.39 -14.81
C GLN A 196 4.45 11.13 -14.36
N GLN A 197 4.22 10.68 -13.12
CA GLN A 197 4.80 9.43 -12.63
C GLN A 197 4.18 8.24 -13.36
N LEU A 198 2.85 8.23 -13.52
CA LEU A 198 2.13 7.17 -14.22
C LEU A 198 2.56 7.03 -15.68
N ASP A 199 2.93 8.13 -16.34
CA ASP A 199 3.46 8.10 -17.71
C ASP A 199 4.82 7.40 -17.83
N TYR A 200 5.61 7.40 -16.76
CA TYR A 200 6.93 6.79 -16.73
C TYR A 200 6.93 5.38 -16.11
N LEU A 201 5.95 5.07 -15.26
CA LEU A 201 5.80 3.78 -14.60
C LEU A 201 5.27 2.68 -15.53
N ARG A 202 5.73 1.45 -15.31
CA ARG A 202 5.27 0.22 -15.98
C ARG A 202 4.96 -0.87 -14.97
N PHE A 203 3.94 -1.67 -15.27
CA PHE A 203 3.44 -2.71 -14.38
C PHE A 203 3.27 -4.04 -15.14
N PRO A 204 4.35 -4.79 -15.40
CA PRO A 204 4.30 -5.98 -16.24
C PRO A 204 3.49 -7.16 -15.68
N LEU A 205 3.05 -7.09 -14.42
CA LEU A 205 2.24 -8.13 -13.77
C LEU A 205 0.73 -7.88 -13.87
N ALA A 206 0.30 -6.79 -14.52
CA ALA A 206 -1.10 -6.37 -14.59
C ALA A 206 -2.06 -7.46 -15.11
N ASP A 207 -1.56 -8.29 -16.02
CA ASP A 207 -2.33 -9.29 -16.77
C ASP A 207 -1.98 -10.73 -16.36
N LEU A 208 -1.26 -10.91 -15.24
CA LEU A 208 -0.89 -12.21 -14.70
C LEU A 208 -1.51 -12.40 -13.32
N GLU A 209 -2.14 -13.54 -13.09
CA GLU A 209 -2.55 -13.96 -11.76
C GLU A 209 -1.33 -14.38 -10.93
N LYS A 210 -1.40 -14.21 -9.61
CA LYS A 210 -0.28 -14.54 -8.71
C LYS A 210 0.29 -15.95 -8.88
N PRO A 211 -0.52 -17.02 -9.07
CA PRO A 211 0.01 -18.36 -9.31
C PRO A 211 0.84 -18.45 -10.60
N GLN A 212 0.46 -17.71 -11.65
CA GLN A 212 1.20 -17.66 -12.92
C GLN A 212 2.54 -16.95 -12.75
N VAL A 213 2.57 -15.84 -11.98
CA VAL A 213 3.83 -15.14 -11.65
C VAL A 213 4.81 -16.07 -10.93
N ARG A 214 4.33 -16.89 -9.99
CA ARG A 214 5.17 -17.92 -9.34
C ARG A 214 5.59 -19.04 -10.30
N GLY A 215 4.73 -19.41 -11.24
CA GLY A 215 5.04 -20.34 -12.34
C GLY A 215 6.20 -19.86 -13.20
N VAL A 216 6.18 -18.60 -13.62
CA VAL A 216 7.26 -17.94 -14.35
C VAL A 216 8.56 -17.97 -13.54
N ALA A 217 8.50 -17.63 -12.25
CA ALA A 217 9.68 -17.70 -11.38
C ALA A 217 10.28 -19.11 -11.31
N ALA A 218 9.44 -20.14 -11.22
CA ALA A 218 9.88 -21.53 -11.15
C ALA A 218 10.50 -22.00 -12.47
N GLU A 219 9.88 -21.68 -13.62
CA GLU A 219 10.40 -22.04 -14.95
C GLU A 219 11.75 -21.38 -15.23
N LEU A 220 11.95 -20.15 -14.77
CA LEU A 220 13.21 -19.41 -14.89
C LEU A 220 14.27 -19.84 -13.85
N GLY A 221 13.99 -20.84 -13.01
CA GLY A 221 14.93 -21.36 -12.01
C GLY A 221 15.22 -20.39 -10.87
N LEU A 222 14.34 -19.41 -10.62
CA LEU A 222 14.53 -18.38 -9.61
C LEU A 222 14.20 -18.96 -8.22
N ARG A 223 15.19 -18.96 -7.31
CA ARG A 223 15.06 -19.52 -5.94
C ARG A 223 13.91 -18.89 -5.14
N ILE A 224 13.51 -17.68 -5.48
CA ILE A 224 12.45 -16.92 -4.82
C ILE A 224 11.03 -17.40 -5.16
N ALA A 225 10.84 -18.37 -6.07
CA ALA A 225 9.53 -18.79 -6.56
C ALA A 225 8.57 -19.26 -5.43
N ALA A 226 9.11 -19.91 -4.41
CA ALA A 226 8.36 -20.40 -3.24
C ALA A 226 8.38 -19.45 -2.04
N LYS A 227 9.05 -18.28 -2.14
CA LYS A 227 9.14 -17.32 -1.04
C LYS A 227 7.74 -16.77 -0.71
N PRO A 228 7.30 -16.80 0.56
CA PRO A 228 6.03 -16.19 0.96
C PRO A 228 5.99 -14.69 0.62
N ASP A 229 4.79 -14.18 0.38
CA ASP A 229 4.60 -12.75 0.16
C ASP A 229 4.76 -11.98 1.47
N SER A 230 5.32 -10.78 1.42
CA SER A 230 5.30 -9.86 2.56
C SER A 230 3.87 -9.37 2.79
N GLN A 231 3.24 -9.80 3.87
CA GLN A 231 1.87 -9.40 4.24
C GLN A 231 1.82 -8.27 5.27
N ASP A 232 2.90 -8.08 6.04
CA ASP A 232 3.00 -7.05 7.07
C ASP A 232 3.65 -5.75 6.56
N ILE A 233 3.52 -4.68 7.35
CA ILE A 233 4.29 -3.44 7.15
C ILE A 233 5.78 -3.79 7.17
N CYS A 234 6.53 -3.40 6.13
CA CYS A 234 7.89 -3.90 5.91
C CYS A 234 8.84 -3.69 7.10
N PHE A 235 8.72 -2.57 7.81
CA PHE A 235 9.56 -2.23 8.98
C PHE A 235 8.93 -2.61 10.34
N VAL A 236 7.79 -3.32 10.34
CA VAL A 236 7.12 -3.84 11.54
C VAL A 236 7.08 -5.37 11.46
N PRO A 237 8.13 -6.07 11.91
CA PRO A 237 8.13 -7.53 11.87
C PRO A 237 7.06 -8.11 12.79
N ASN A 238 6.36 -9.15 12.34
CA ASN A 238 5.33 -9.88 13.08
C ASN A 238 4.14 -9.02 13.56
N GLY A 239 3.90 -7.87 12.93
CA GLY A 239 2.75 -7.00 13.22
C GLY A 239 2.81 -6.24 14.55
N ASP A 240 3.91 -6.30 15.31
CA ASP A 240 4.04 -5.59 16.59
C ASP A 240 4.52 -4.14 16.40
N TYR A 241 3.64 -3.32 15.81
CA TYR A 241 3.93 -1.89 15.60
C TYR A 241 4.03 -1.12 16.91
N ARG A 242 3.45 -1.63 18.01
CA ARG A 242 3.42 -0.96 19.31
C ARG A 242 4.82 -0.80 19.87
N THR A 243 5.62 -1.86 19.86
CA THR A 243 7.02 -1.82 20.32
C THR A 243 7.85 -0.79 19.55
N LEU A 244 7.61 -0.64 18.24
CA LEU A 244 8.27 0.38 17.43
C LEU A 244 7.85 1.79 17.85
N ILE A 245 6.55 2.04 17.99
CA ILE A 245 6.02 3.35 18.39
C ILE A 245 6.50 3.72 19.78
N ASP A 246 6.48 2.80 20.75
CA ASP A 246 6.94 3.06 22.11
C ASP A 246 8.39 3.53 22.17
N LYS A 247 9.23 2.92 21.31
CA LYS A 247 10.64 3.30 21.20
C LYS A 247 10.82 4.69 20.59
N LEU A 248 10.01 5.03 19.58
CA LEU A 248 10.13 6.30 18.84
C LEU A 248 9.41 7.47 19.52
N ARG A 249 8.32 7.17 20.24
CA ARG A 249 7.34 8.10 20.78
C ARG A 249 6.82 7.60 22.14
N PRO A 250 7.69 7.54 23.17
CA PRO A 250 7.34 6.98 24.49
C PRO A 250 6.15 7.68 25.18
N GLN A 251 5.90 8.96 24.85
CA GLN A 251 4.73 9.71 25.31
C GLN A 251 3.39 9.08 24.90
N GLY A 252 3.36 8.20 23.88
CA GLY A 252 2.16 7.47 23.49
C GLY A 252 1.65 6.49 24.55
N ARG A 253 2.51 6.14 25.53
CA ARG A 253 2.21 5.28 26.69
C ARG A 253 1.72 6.05 27.92
N GLU A 254 1.34 7.31 27.74
CA GLU A 254 0.66 8.02 28.81
C GLU A 254 -0.73 7.44 29.06
N ALA A 255 -1.01 7.16 30.33
CA ALA A 255 -2.31 6.66 30.75
C ALA A 255 -3.42 7.68 30.49
N GLY A 256 -4.61 7.17 30.23
CA GLY A 256 -5.80 7.95 29.90
C GLY A 256 -7.07 7.19 30.24
N GLU A 257 -8.21 7.72 29.80
CA GLU A 257 -9.54 7.22 30.15
C GLU A 257 -10.25 6.59 28.94
N ILE A 258 -10.95 5.49 29.18
CA ILE A 258 -11.92 4.94 28.23
C ILE A 258 -13.27 5.55 28.57
N VAL A 259 -13.83 6.32 27.64
CA VAL A 259 -15.03 7.13 27.85
C VAL A 259 -16.12 6.68 26.88
N HIS A 260 -17.31 6.39 27.38
CA HIS A 260 -18.45 6.12 26.53
C HIS A 260 -18.87 7.41 25.79
N MET A 261 -19.46 7.30 24.60
CA MET A 261 -19.87 8.45 23.80
C MET A 261 -20.90 9.38 24.48
N ASP A 262 -21.58 8.91 25.54
CA ASP A 262 -22.46 9.73 26.40
C ASP A 262 -21.74 10.48 27.53
N GLY A 263 -20.41 10.34 27.62
CA GLY A 263 -19.56 11.01 28.60
C GLY A 263 -19.23 10.18 29.85
N ARG A 264 -19.78 8.98 30.03
CA ARG A 264 -19.44 8.13 31.18
C ARG A 264 -18.03 7.56 31.06
N VAL A 265 -17.21 7.72 32.11
CA VAL A 265 -15.91 7.04 32.21
C VAL A 265 -16.14 5.57 32.55
N LEU A 266 -15.62 4.66 31.73
CA LEU A 266 -15.79 3.21 31.87
C LEU A 266 -14.56 2.51 32.46
N GLY A 267 -13.39 3.15 32.40
CA GLY A 267 -12.13 2.59 32.87
C GLY A 267 -10.92 3.41 32.39
N GLY A 268 -9.72 2.89 32.63
CA GLY A 268 -8.47 3.50 32.19
C GLY A 268 -7.73 2.65 31.14
N HIS A 269 -6.81 3.27 30.42
CA HIS A 269 -5.90 2.59 29.50
C HIS A 269 -4.43 2.99 29.72
N SER A 270 -3.50 2.18 29.21
CA SER A 270 -2.04 2.38 29.32
C SER A 270 -1.41 3.21 28.21
N GLY A 271 -2.14 3.52 27.13
CA GLY A 271 -1.63 4.37 26.06
C GLY A 271 -2.63 4.48 24.92
N ILE A 272 -2.73 5.65 24.32
CA ILE A 272 -3.71 5.88 23.23
C ILE A 272 -3.34 5.12 21.95
N THR A 273 -2.04 4.85 21.76
CA THR A 273 -1.48 4.15 20.59
C THR A 273 -1.84 2.66 20.53
N ASP A 274 -2.43 2.11 21.61
CA ASP A 274 -2.93 0.74 21.66
C ASP A 274 -4.30 0.57 20.95
N TYR A 275 -4.92 1.68 20.54
CA TYR A 275 -6.29 1.74 20.05
C TYR A 275 -6.37 2.26 18.62
N THR A 276 -7.40 1.82 17.90
CA THR A 276 -7.68 2.20 16.52
C THR A 276 -9.20 2.26 16.32
N ILE A 277 -9.69 3.19 15.50
CA ILE A 277 -11.13 3.31 15.21
C ILE A 277 -11.67 1.99 14.64
N GLY A 278 -12.79 1.53 15.20
CA GLY A 278 -13.42 0.24 14.93
C GLY A 278 -12.89 -0.93 15.76
N GLN A 279 -11.89 -0.71 16.63
CA GLN A 279 -11.37 -1.76 17.52
C GLN A 279 -12.41 -2.16 18.57
N ARG A 280 -12.64 -3.47 18.70
CA ARG A 280 -13.50 -4.08 19.72
C ARG A 280 -12.72 -4.76 20.86
N ARG A 281 -11.62 -5.45 20.53
CA ARG A 281 -10.84 -6.24 21.48
C ARG A 281 -9.85 -5.35 22.25
N GLY A 282 -9.47 -5.77 23.45
CA GLY A 282 -8.46 -5.08 24.25
C GLY A 282 -8.93 -3.81 24.97
N LEU A 283 -10.24 -3.53 24.99
CA LEU A 283 -10.81 -2.42 25.76
C LEU A 283 -10.84 -2.71 27.27
N ASN A 284 -10.92 -3.97 27.69
CA ASN A 284 -10.91 -4.41 29.10
C ASN A 284 -11.96 -3.70 30.00
N VAL A 285 -13.08 -3.25 29.42
CA VAL A 285 -14.22 -2.68 30.15
C VAL A 285 -15.36 -3.69 30.26
N ALA A 286 -15.92 -3.84 31.46
CA ALA A 286 -17.03 -4.75 31.71
C ALA A 286 -18.37 -4.03 31.48
N VAL A 287 -18.96 -4.27 30.31
CA VAL A 287 -20.26 -3.72 29.91
C VAL A 287 -21.16 -4.84 29.37
N GLY A 288 -22.48 -4.67 29.47
CA GLY A 288 -23.45 -5.68 29.02
C GLY A 288 -23.53 -5.86 27.49
N GLU A 289 -22.93 -4.95 26.72
CA GLU A 289 -23.06 -4.85 25.27
C GLU A 289 -21.69 -4.66 24.59
N PRO A 290 -21.46 -5.15 23.37
CA PRO A 290 -20.20 -4.93 22.66
C PRO A 290 -19.95 -3.46 22.33
N LEU A 291 -18.83 -2.92 22.78
CA LEU A 291 -18.37 -1.57 22.44
C LEU A 291 -17.22 -1.57 21.43
N PHE A 292 -17.12 -0.49 20.68
CA PHE A 292 -16.10 -0.23 19.67
C PHE A 292 -15.49 1.14 19.88
N VAL A 293 -14.20 1.30 19.58
CA VAL A 293 -13.55 2.62 19.54
C VAL A 293 -14.15 3.43 18.39
N THR A 294 -14.85 4.51 18.71
CA THR A 294 -15.49 5.39 17.71
C THR A 294 -14.65 6.63 17.43
N ARG A 295 -13.88 7.10 18.41
CA ARG A 295 -13.00 8.27 18.28
C ARG A 295 -11.84 8.20 19.26
N LEU A 296 -10.72 8.81 18.89
CA LEU A 296 -9.57 9.02 19.76
C LEU A 296 -9.37 10.53 19.96
N ASP A 297 -9.19 10.95 21.22
CA ASP A 297 -8.85 12.33 21.58
C ASP A 297 -7.46 12.32 22.24
N PRO A 298 -6.38 12.55 21.47
CA PRO A 298 -5.02 12.50 22.00
C PRO A 298 -4.72 13.64 22.97
N VAL A 299 -5.40 14.79 22.87
CA VAL A 299 -5.18 15.94 23.75
C VAL A 299 -5.67 15.63 25.16
N LYS A 300 -6.88 15.04 25.27
CA LYS A 300 -7.43 14.60 26.56
C LYS A 300 -6.97 13.21 26.97
N ARG A 301 -6.33 12.47 26.07
CA ARG A 301 -6.01 11.03 26.21
C ARG A 301 -7.27 10.22 26.49
N HIS A 302 -8.32 10.47 25.72
CA HIS A 302 -9.56 9.70 25.80
C HIS A 302 -9.66 8.72 24.63
N VAL A 303 -9.99 7.47 24.96
CA VAL A 303 -10.46 6.47 24.01
C VAL A 303 -11.98 6.47 24.09
N ILE A 304 -12.63 7.00 23.05
CA ILE A 304 -14.08 7.14 23.04
C ILE A 304 -14.69 5.89 22.43
N VAL A 305 -15.63 5.28 23.14
CA VAL A 305 -16.27 4.04 22.76
C VAL A 305 -17.78 4.18 22.66
N GLY A 306 -18.38 3.39 21.77
CA GLY A 306 -19.82 3.38 21.55
C GLY A 306 -20.29 2.06 20.92
N PRO A 307 -21.59 1.95 20.66
CA PRO A 307 -22.15 0.79 19.98
C PRO A 307 -21.71 0.78 18.51
N ARG A 308 -21.95 -0.32 17.80
CA ARG A 308 -21.44 -0.51 16.43
C ARG A 308 -21.96 0.56 15.47
N GLU A 309 -23.20 0.97 15.65
CA GLU A 309 -23.92 1.94 14.82
C GLU A 309 -23.22 3.31 14.82
N ALA A 310 -22.52 3.65 15.91
CA ALA A 310 -21.74 4.87 16.02
C ALA A 310 -20.45 4.87 15.17
N LEU A 311 -20.10 3.75 14.53
CA LEU A 311 -19.02 3.68 13.53
C LEU A 311 -19.48 4.09 12.13
N LEU A 312 -20.79 4.26 11.91
CA LEU A 312 -21.33 4.62 10.61
C LEU A 312 -21.03 6.09 10.29
N THR A 313 -20.29 6.29 9.21
CA THR A 313 -19.79 7.60 8.77
C THR A 313 -20.54 8.06 7.54
N ALA A 314 -21.16 9.25 7.58
CA ALA A 314 -21.88 9.85 6.47
C ALA A 314 -20.93 10.42 5.40
N GLY A 315 -19.76 10.92 5.83
CA GLY A 315 -18.78 11.50 4.93
C GLY A 315 -17.45 11.79 5.59
N LEU A 316 -16.50 12.26 4.78
CA LEU A 316 -15.13 12.56 5.20
C LEU A 316 -14.57 13.75 4.43
N THR A 317 -13.52 14.37 4.95
CA THR A 317 -12.68 15.32 4.22
C THR A 317 -11.32 14.71 3.91
N LEU A 318 -10.73 15.15 2.80
CA LEU A 318 -9.44 14.69 2.32
C LEU A 318 -8.36 15.76 2.50
N ASP A 319 -7.14 15.29 2.75
CA ASP A 319 -5.91 16.06 2.65
C ASP A 319 -4.96 15.36 1.68
N GLU A 320 -3.97 16.10 1.19
CA GLU A 320 -2.90 15.60 0.31
C GLU A 320 -3.45 14.75 -0.85
N THR A 321 -4.29 15.39 -1.64
CA THR A 321 -5.05 14.76 -2.71
C THR A 321 -4.26 14.60 -4.00
N ASN A 322 -4.69 13.66 -4.83
CA ASN A 322 -4.22 13.46 -6.20
C ASN A 322 -5.40 13.14 -7.12
N TRP A 323 -5.28 13.53 -8.40
CA TRP A 323 -6.32 13.32 -9.40
C TRP A 323 -5.75 12.79 -10.73
N LEU A 324 -6.42 11.77 -11.26
CA LEU A 324 -6.18 11.09 -12.54
C LEU A 324 -7.48 11.02 -13.38
N GLY A 325 -8.55 11.68 -12.93
CA GLY A 325 -9.81 11.80 -13.65
C GLY A 325 -9.72 12.73 -14.86
N ASP A 326 -10.86 13.02 -15.48
CA ASP A 326 -10.91 13.79 -16.72
C ASP A 326 -10.93 15.31 -16.48
N GLU A 327 -11.35 15.72 -15.30
CA GLU A 327 -11.36 17.09 -14.81
C GLU A 327 -9.94 17.60 -14.54
N ALA A 328 -9.78 18.93 -14.51
CA ALA A 328 -8.49 19.58 -14.31
C ALA A 328 -7.84 19.25 -12.94
N SER A 329 -8.66 19.02 -11.91
CA SER A 329 -8.22 18.63 -10.57
C SER A 329 -9.36 17.96 -9.80
N ILE A 330 -9.03 17.40 -8.64
CA ILE A 330 -10.03 16.81 -7.73
C ILE A 330 -10.97 17.89 -7.17
N GLU A 331 -10.48 19.11 -6.96
CA GLU A 331 -11.30 20.25 -6.52
C GLU A 331 -12.32 20.63 -7.59
N ALA A 332 -11.92 20.66 -8.86
CA ALA A 332 -12.85 20.91 -9.97
C ALA A 332 -13.93 19.81 -10.05
N ALA A 333 -13.54 18.54 -9.87
CA ALA A 333 -14.49 17.43 -9.80
C ALA A 333 -15.42 17.54 -8.58
N ALA A 334 -14.91 18.01 -7.45
CA ALA A 334 -15.68 18.24 -6.23
C ALA A 334 -16.67 19.40 -6.37
N GLU A 335 -16.28 20.52 -6.97
CA GLU A 335 -17.17 21.64 -7.30
C GLU A 335 -18.31 21.22 -8.24
N ALA A 336 -18.03 20.30 -9.17
CA ALA A 336 -19.02 19.72 -10.07
C ALA A 336 -19.93 18.66 -9.41
N GLY A 337 -19.68 18.28 -8.16
CA GLY A 337 -20.47 17.25 -7.47
C GLY A 337 -20.30 15.84 -8.05
N ALA A 338 -19.10 15.55 -8.59
CA ALA A 338 -18.84 14.33 -9.35
C ALA A 338 -19.17 13.05 -8.56
N PRO A 339 -19.87 12.07 -9.18
CA PRO A 339 -20.10 10.78 -8.57
C PRO A 339 -18.81 9.94 -8.57
N VAL A 340 -18.56 9.22 -7.48
CA VAL A 340 -17.35 8.39 -7.32
C VAL A 340 -17.68 7.10 -6.56
N LEU A 341 -16.82 6.10 -6.73
CA LEU A 341 -16.76 4.90 -5.88
C LEU A 341 -15.59 5.06 -4.89
N ALA A 342 -15.88 5.29 -3.62
CA ALA A 342 -14.88 5.59 -2.59
C ALA A 342 -14.48 4.33 -1.80
N ARG A 343 -13.20 3.97 -1.87
CA ARG A 343 -12.59 2.86 -1.10
C ARG A 343 -11.78 3.43 0.07
N VAL A 344 -12.27 3.22 1.29
CA VAL A 344 -11.63 3.75 2.52
C VAL A 344 -10.69 2.76 3.21
N ARG A 345 -10.65 1.51 2.75
CA ARG A 345 -9.76 0.45 3.22
C ARG A 345 -9.42 -0.51 2.07
N SER A 346 -8.18 -0.99 2.05
CA SER A 346 -7.73 -1.96 1.04
C SER A 346 -8.50 -3.29 1.10
N THR A 347 -9.03 -3.69 2.25
CA THR A 347 -9.72 -4.98 2.42
C THR A 347 -11.22 -4.93 2.15
N ARG A 348 -11.77 -3.75 1.82
CA ARG A 348 -13.19 -3.57 1.53
C ARG A 348 -13.42 -3.13 0.09
N PRO A 349 -14.57 -3.50 -0.50
CA PRO A 349 -15.00 -2.92 -1.76
C PRO A 349 -15.26 -1.41 -1.62
N PRO A 350 -15.20 -0.63 -2.71
CA PRO A 350 -15.58 0.77 -2.69
C PRO A 350 -17.09 0.96 -2.54
N SER A 351 -17.49 2.08 -1.94
CA SER A 351 -18.89 2.46 -1.73
C SER A 351 -19.28 3.68 -2.57
N PRO A 352 -20.50 3.74 -3.13
CA PRO A 352 -20.98 4.90 -3.87
C PRO A 352 -20.98 6.18 -3.03
N ALA A 353 -20.42 7.25 -3.59
CA ALA A 353 -20.29 8.54 -2.94
C ALA A 353 -20.32 9.69 -3.96
N ARG A 354 -20.36 10.93 -3.44
CA ARG A 354 -20.21 12.16 -4.22
C ARG A 354 -19.11 13.03 -3.65
N LEU A 355 -18.37 13.68 -4.53
CA LEU A 355 -17.42 14.73 -4.16
C LEU A 355 -18.15 16.05 -3.92
N SER A 356 -17.60 16.88 -3.04
CA SER A 356 -18.05 18.25 -2.79
C SER A 356 -16.92 19.07 -2.16
N MET A 357 -17.04 20.40 -2.16
CA MET A 357 -16.16 21.27 -1.38
C MET A 357 -16.83 21.62 -0.05
N VAL A 358 -16.14 21.38 1.07
CA VAL A 358 -16.59 21.72 2.43
C VAL A 358 -15.46 22.45 3.14
N ASP A 359 -15.72 23.69 3.58
CA ASP A 359 -14.74 24.55 4.28
C ASP A 359 -13.38 24.66 3.55
N GLY A 360 -13.41 24.68 2.21
CA GLY A 360 -12.21 24.78 1.38
C GLY A 360 -11.44 23.48 1.19
N ALA A 361 -11.95 22.34 1.69
CA ALA A 361 -11.37 21.02 1.49
C ALA A 361 -12.28 20.14 0.62
N VAL A 362 -11.67 19.19 -0.09
CA VAL A 362 -12.41 18.14 -0.81
C VAL A 362 -13.06 17.22 0.21
N ALA A 363 -14.36 17.00 0.04
CA ALA A 363 -15.16 16.11 0.87
C ALA A 363 -15.79 14.99 0.03
N VAL A 364 -16.01 13.86 0.67
CA VAL A 364 -16.69 12.68 0.12
C VAL A 364 -17.91 12.39 0.99
N THR A 365 -19.10 12.35 0.39
CA THR A 365 -20.34 11.98 1.07
C THR A 365 -20.85 10.65 0.54
N PHE A 366 -20.99 9.66 1.42
CA PHE A 366 -21.46 8.32 1.08
C PHE A 366 -22.98 8.31 0.86
N ALA A 367 -23.45 7.49 -0.08
CA ALA A 367 -24.88 7.37 -0.36
C ALA A 367 -25.68 6.73 0.80
N SER A 368 -25.07 5.78 1.52
CA SER A 368 -25.71 5.00 2.60
C SER A 368 -24.90 4.96 3.90
N GLY A 369 -23.88 5.82 4.01
CA GLY A 369 -22.85 5.73 5.05
C GLY A 369 -21.83 4.60 4.82
N GLU A 370 -20.70 4.68 5.51
CA GLU A 370 -19.63 3.68 5.47
C GLU A 370 -19.09 3.39 6.89
N GLU A 371 -18.75 2.13 7.15
CA GLU A 371 -18.17 1.72 8.44
C GLU A 371 -16.64 1.74 8.38
N GLY A 372 -15.99 2.00 9.52
CA GLY A 372 -14.54 1.84 9.62
C GLY A 372 -13.74 2.92 8.88
N VAL A 373 -14.35 4.06 8.58
CA VAL A 373 -13.65 5.26 8.11
C VAL A 373 -12.84 5.82 9.28
N ALA A 374 -11.53 6.01 9.09
CA ALA A 374 -10.63 6.45 10.16
C ALA A 374 -9.65 7.52 9.63
N PRO A 375 -9.47 8.65 10.33
CA PRO A 375 -8.42 9.60 10.00
C PRO A 375 -7.04 8.94 9.92
N GLY A 376 -6.21 9.37 8.97
CA GLY A 376 -4.90 8.79 8.62
C GLY A 376 -4.95 7.61 7.65
N GLN A 377 -6.12 6.98 7.45
CA GLN A 377 -6.32 6.05 6.33
C GLN A 377 -6.43 6.81 5.01
N ALA A 378 -6.42 6.08 3.90
CA ALA A 378 -6.62 6.66 2.58
C ALA A 378 -8.05 6.44 2.08
N CYS A 379 -8.52 7.35 1.23
CA CYS A 379 -9.70 7.19 0.42
C CYS A 379 -9.27 7.20 -1.05
N ALA A 380 -9.30 6.04 -1.69
CA ALA A 380 -9.09 5.91 -3.13
C ALA A 380 -10.42 6.02 -3.87
N LEU A 381 -10.45 6.80 -4.94
CA LEU A 381 -11.66 7.13 -5.70
C LEU A 381 -11.62 6.42 -7.06
N TYR A 382 -12.67 5.68 -7.37
CA TYR A 382 -12.81 4.95 -8.63
C TYR A 382 -13.99 5.49 -9.44
N ASP A 383 -13.94 5.29 -10.75
CA ASP A 383 -14.97 5.72 -11.69
C ASP A 383 -16.25 4.86 -11.53
N PRO A 384 -17.44 5.44 -11.28
CA PRO A 384 -18.68 4.68 -11.23
C PRO A 384 -19.08 4.02 -12.56
N ALA A 385 -18.69 4.61 -13.69
CA ALA A 385 -18.96 4.04 -15.02
C ALA A 385 -17.96 2.93 -15.39
N ASP A 386 -16.79 2.94 -14.77
CA ASP A 386 -15.71 1.95 -14.97
C ASP A 386 -15.03 1.66 -13.61
N PRO A 387 -15.58 0.74 -12.79
CA PRO A 387 -15.12 0.51 -11.41
C PRO A 387 -13.66 0.04 -11.26
N ASP A 388 -12.99 -0.27 -12.37
CA ASP A 388 -11.57 -0.62 -12.39
C ASP A 388 -10.67 0.59 -12.58
N ARG A 389 -11.17 1.71 -13.11
CA ARG A 389 -10.41 2.95 -13.29
C ARG A 389 -10.30 3.70 -11.98
N LEU A 390 -9.06 3.94 -11.56
CA LEU A 390 -8.73 4.81 -10.43
C LEU A 390 -8.71 6.27 -10.90
N LEU A 391 -9.47 7.12 -10.21
CA LEU A 391 -9.54 8.56 -10.44
C LEU A 391 -8.58 9.35 -9.53
N GLY A 392 -8.03 8.73 -8.50
CA GLY A 392 -7.14 9.39 -7.54
C GLY A 392 -7.58 9.15 -6.10
N GLY A 393 -7.41 10.12 -5.22
CA GLY A 393 -7.79 9.99 -3.81
C GLY A 393 -7.09 11.00 -2.91
N GLY A 394 -7.17 10.75 -1.60
CA GLY A 394 -6.49 11.53 -0.57
C GLY A 394 -6.40 10.79 0.76
N PHE A 395 -5.69 11.38 1.73
CA PHE A 395 -5.69 10.91 3.11
C PHE A 395 -6.90 11.46 3.86
N ILE A 396 -7.56 10.61 4.63
CA ILE A 396 -8.74 10.96 5.41
C ILE A 396 -8.30 11.86 6.55
N LYS A 397 -8.80 13.10 6.57
CA LYS A 397 -8.47 14.11 7.59
C LYS A 397 -9.49 14.13 8.72
N THR A 398 -10.76 14.27 8.37
CA THR A 398 -11.88 14.25 9.34
C THR A 398 -13.01 13.38 8.83
N THR A 399 -13.87 12.92 9.75
CA THR A 399 -15.07 12.13 9.45
C THR A 399 -16.30 12.80 10.06
N SER A 400 -17.46 12.60 9.42
CA SER A 400 -18.77 13.05 9.90
C SER A 400 -19.67 11.84 10.10
N ALA A 401 -20.22 11.66 11.31
CA ALA A 401 -21.09 10.53 11.63
C ALA A 401 -22.45 10.63 10.90
N VAL A 402 -23.09 9.48 10.65
CA VAL A 402 -24.52 9.47 10.32
C VAL A 402 -25.27 9.82 11.61
N VAL A 403 -25.98 10.95 11.60
CA VAL A 403 -26.79 11.41 12.76
C VAL A 403 -28.01 10.52 12.94
#